data_AF-A0A1G7JKT8-F1
#
_entry.id   AF-A0A1G7JKT8-F1
#
_cell.length_a   1.000
_cell.length_b   1.000
_cell.length_c   1.000
_cell.angle_alpha   90.00
_cell.angle_beta   90.00
_cell.angle_gamma   90.00
#
_symmetry.space_group_name_H-M   'P 1'
#
loop_
_entity.id
_entity.type
_entity.pdbx_description
1 polymer ?
#
loop_
_entity_poly.entity_id
_entity_poly.type
_entity_poly.pdbx_seq_one_letter_code
_entity_poly.pdbx_strand_id
1 'polypeptide(L)'
;MENQEPQQDRKEPFDMRIVNYFVRIMRTVFLGFFWMLINVFLGLYLGFAVPEESTPGRMIFFYTFLVLSLAGYLFIVIKMWKNTEHVQDNYD
;
A
#
# COMPACT_ATOMS: atom_id res chain seq x y z
N MET A 1 25.12 -54.18 7.28
CA MET A 1 23.82 -53.59 6.90
C MET A 1 23.94 -52.12 7.22
N GLU A 2 24.33 -51.33 6.23
CA GLU A 2 24.51 -49.89 6.36
C GLU A 2 23.12 -49.26 6.41
N ASN A 3 22.70 -48.84 7.60
CA ASN A 3 21.42 -48.18 7.79
C ASN A 3 21.50 -46.80 7.16
N GLN A 4 21.09 -46.72 5.89
CA GLN A 4 20.78 -45.45 5.24
C GLN A 4 19.50 -44.92 5.87
N GLU A 5 19.64 -44.04 6.86
CA GLU A 5 18.53 -43.22 7.32
C GLU A 5 18.03 -42.39 6.12
N PRO A 6 16.72 -42.33 5.87
CA PRO A 6 16.21 -41.49 4.80
C PRO A 6 16.51 -40.05 5.23
N GLN A 7 17.36 -39.37 4.46
CA GLN A 7 17.49 -37.92 4.55
C GLN A 7 16.10 -37.35 4.35
N GLN A 8 15.46 -37.01 5.47
CA GLN A 8 14.27 -36.21 5.51
C GLN A 8 14.62 -34.91 4.78
N ASP A 9 14.13 -34.81 3.55
CA ASP A 9 14.01 -33.59 2.77
C ASP A 9 13.22 -32.59 3.63
N ARG A 10 13.94 -31.92 4.54
CA ARG A 10 13.47 -30.78 5.30
C ARG A 10 13.30 -29.69 4.27
N LYS A 11 12.17 -29.73 3.56
CA LYS A 11 11.62 -28.58 2.85
C LYS A 11 11.73 -27.43 3.81
N GLU A 12 12.67 -26.53 3.51
CA GLU A 12 12.97 -25.39 4.35
C GLU A 12 11.62 -24.74 4.71
N PRO A 13 11.36 -24.43 5.99
CA PRO A 13 10.11 -23.79 6.34
C PRO A 13 10.04 -22.55 5.46
N PHE A 14 9.07 -22.53 4.54
CA PHE A 14 8.84 -21.42 3.60
C PHE A 14 9.21 -20.13 4.28
N ASP A 15 10.12 -19.34 3.70
CA ASP A 15 10.69 -18.18 4.37
C ASP A 15 9.58 -17.16 4.65
N MET A 16 8.98 -17.30 5.83
CA MET A 16 7.83 -16.53 6.27
C MET A 16 8.17 -15.05 6.35
N ARG A 17 9.47 -14.68 6.43
CA ARG A 17 9.93 -13.29 6.34
C ARG A 17 9.62 -12.69 4.97
N ILE A 18 9.91 -13.43 3.90
CA ILE A 18 9.67 -12.98 2.52
C ILE A 18 8.17 -12.78 2.30
N VAL A 19 7.35 -13.73 2.76
CA VAL A 19 5.89 -13.63 2.65
C VAL A 19 5.36 -12.41 3.41
N ASN A 20 5.82 -12.18 4.64
CA ASN A 20 5.43 -11.01 5.42
C ASN A 20 5.84 -9.69 4.74
N TYR A 21 7.02 -9.65 4.14
CA TYR A 21 7.48 -8.48 3.38
C TYR A 21 6.62 -8.25 2.13
N PHE A 22 6.28 -9.31 1.41
CA PHE A 22 5.41 -9.24 0.23
C PHE A 22 4.00 -8.79 0.59
N VAL A 23 3.40 -9.34 1.65
CA VAL A 23 2.09 -8.92 2.16
C VAL A 23 2.10 -7.44 2.56
N ARG A 24 3.21 -6.95 3.13
CA ARG A 24 3.39 -5.53 3.47
C ARG A 24 3.41 -4.64 2.22
N ILE A 25 4.14 -5.04 1.18
CA ILE A 25 4.13 -4.31 -0.10
C ILE A 25 2.73 -4.33 -0.70
N MET A 26 2.10 -5.51 -0.78
CA MET A 26 0.75 -5.68 -1.30
C MET A 26 -0.25 -4.80 -0.57
N ARG A 27 -0.19 -4.70 0.77
CA ARG A 27 -1.05 -3.81 1.56
C ARG A 27 -0.85 -2.34 1.18
N THR A 28 0.40 -1.93 0.97
CA THR A 28 0.73 -0.56 0.60
C THR A 28 0.20 -0.23 -0.80
N VAL A 29 0.40 -1.14 -1.75
CA VAL A 29 -0.09 -1.03 -3.12
C VAL A 29 -1.62 -1.01 -3.15
N PHE A 30 -2.28 -1.89 -2.38
CA PHE A 30 -3.74 -1.93 -2.27
C PHE A 30 -4.31 -0.64 -1.69
N LEU A 31 -3.66 -0.08 -0.67
CA LEU A 31 -4.03 1.24 -0.12
C LEU A 31 -3.89 2.34 -1.18
N GLY A 32 -2.83 2.30 -1.99
CA GLY A 32 -2.61 3.24 -3.09
C GLY A 32 -3.67 3.13 -4.18
N PHE A 33 -4.01 1.91 -4.60
CA PHE A 33 -5.10 1.67 -5.54
C PHE A 33 -6.45 2.11 -4.99
N PHE A 34 -6.73 1.81 -3.72
CA PHE A 34 -7.96 2.24 -3.06
C PHE A 34 -8.05 3.77 -2.98
N TRP A 35 -6.94 4.43 -2.64
CA TRP A 35 -6.84 5.89 -2.64
C TRP A 35 -7.05 6.49 -4.04
N MET A 36 -6.44 5.91 -5.07
CA MET A 36 -6.64 6.31 -6.46
C MET A 36 -8.11 6.14 -6.89
N LEU A 37 -8.75 5.05 -6.49
CA LEU A 37 -10.15 4.77 -6.83
C LEU A 37 -11.08 5.81 -6.23
N ILE A 38 -10.86 6.21 -4.96
CA ILE A 38 -11.60 7.31 -4.33
C ILE A 38 -11.39 8.62 -5.08
N ASN A 39 -10.17 8.94 -5.48
CA ASN A 39 -9.87 10.17 -6.22
C ASN A 39 -10.54 10.20 -7.60
N VAL A 40 -10.51 9.09 -8.34
CA VAL A 40 -11.21 8.96 -9.63
C VAL A 40 -12.72 9.06 -9.43
N PHE A 41 -13.25 8.40 -8.40
CA PHE A 41 -14.68 8.47 -8.08
C PHE A 41 -15.08 9.91 -7.76
N LEU A 42 -14.34 10.62 -6.91
CA LEU A 42 -14.61 12.03 -6.61
C LEU A 42 -14.47 12.92 -7.85
N GLY A 43 -13.45 12.70 -8.67
CA GLY A 43 -13.20 13.52 -9.87
C GLY A 43 -14.27 13.37 -10.95
N LEU A 44 -14.77 12.15 -11.16
CA LEU A 44 -15.84 11.87 -12.13
C LEU A 44 -17.23 12.16 -11.56
N TYR A 45 -17.51 11.74 -10.31
CA TYR A 45 -18.84 11.85 -9.69
C TYR A 45 -19.26 13.31 -9.46
N LEU A 46 -18.32 14.18 -9.08
CA LEU A 46 -18.61 15.59 -8.88
C LEU A 46 -18.63 16.40 -10.20
N GLY A 47 -18.31 15.77 -11.33
CA GLY A 47 -18.23 16.41 -12.64
C GLY A 47 -17.04 17.37 -12.80
N PHE A 48 -16.11 17.40 -11.85
CA PHE A 48 -14.96 18.34 -11.81
C PHE A 48 -13.93 18.10 -12.91
N ALA A 49 -13.90 16.90 -13.49
CA ALA A 49 -13.08 16.58 -14.64
C ALA A 49 -13.67 17.04 -15.98
N VAL A 50 -14.91 17.58 -16.00
CA VAL A 50 -15.58 18.06 -17.21
C VAL A 50 -15.48 19.58 -17.28
N PRO A 51 -14.65 20.13 -18.21
CA PRO A 51 -14.40 21.58 -18.30
C PRO A 51 -15.62 22.40 -18.78
N GLU A 52 -16.60 21.78 -19.43
CA GLU A 52 -17.79 22.48 -19.96
C GLU A 52 -18.86 22.78 -18.89
N GLU A 53 -18.87 22.08 -17.76
CA GLU A 53 -19.94 22.14 -16.74
C GLU A 53 -19.45 22.71 -15.39
N SER A 54 -18.13 22.91 -15.22
CA SER A 54 -17.53 23.15 -13.90
C SER A 54 -17.15 24.61 -13.66
N THR A 55 -17.81 25.23 -12.68
CA THR A 55 -17.46 26.56 -12.13
C THR A 55 -16.01 26.59 -11.62
N PRO A 56 -15.22 27.65 -11.83
CA PRO A 56 -13.79 27.71 -11.45
C PRO A 56 -13.49 27.31 -9.98
N GLY A 57 -14.39 27.62 -9.04
CA GLY A 57 -14.23 27.26 -7.62
C GLY A 57 -14.24 25.75 -7.34
N ARG A 58 -14.97 24.98 -8.15
CA ARG A 58 -15.07 23.53 -8.05
C ARG A 58 -13.77 22.83 -8.49
N MET A 59 -13.11 23.35 -9.54
CA MET A 59 -11.78 22.92 -9.97
C MET A 59 -10.71 23.13 -8.89
N ILE A 60 -10.64 24.34 -8.31
CA ILE A 60 -9.65 24.66 -7.27
C ILE A 60 -9.81 23.72 -6.08
N PHE A 61 -11.04 23.52 -5.61
CA PHE A 61 -11.32 22.60 -4.51
C PHE A 61 -10.84 21.17 -4.82
N PHE A 62 -11.11 20.66 -6.02
CA PHE A 62 -10.68 19.33 -6.43
C PHE A 62 -9.16 19.17 -6.43
N TYR A 63 -8.42 20.10 -7.04
CA TYR A 63 -6.96 20.00 -7.09
C TYR A 63 -6.32 20.19 -5.72
N THR A 64 -6.83 21.10 -4.88
CA THR A 64 -6.34 21.25 -3.50
C THR A 64 -6.60 19.98 -2.69
N PHE A 65 -7.79 19.39 -2.82
CA PHE A 65 -8.11 18.11 -2.15
C PHE A 65 -7.24 16.95 -2.66
N LEU A 66 -6.98 16.88 -3.97
CA LEU A 66 -6.12 15.87 -4.57
C LEU A 66 -4.68 15.97 -4.03
N VAL A 67 -4.12 17.18 -3.95
CA VAL A 67 -2.79 17.41 -3.40
C VAL A 67 -2.73 17.10 -1.90
N LEU A 68 -3.72 17.54 -1.11
CA LEU A 68 -3.80 17.25 0.32
C LEU A 68 -3.94 15.76 0.59
N SER A 69 -4.79 15.08 -0.17
CA SER A 69 -5.00 13.64 -0.01
C SER A 69 -3.76 12.83 -0.44
N LEU A 70 -3.00 13.31 -1.43
CA LEU A 70 -1.72 12.70 -1.82
C LEU A 70 -0.67 12.86 -0.72
N ALA A 71 -0.55 14.06 -0.15
CA ALA A 71 0.36 14.32 0.96
C ALA A 71 0.00 13.45 2.19
N GLY A 72 -1.29 13.32 2.49
CA GLY A 72 -1.78 12.42 3.55
C GLY A 72 -1.47 10.95 3.28
N TYR A 73 -1.66 10.48 2.05
CA TYR A 73 -1.31 9.11 1.63
C TYR A 73 0.19 8.84 1.81
N LEU A 74 1.05 9.71 1.29
CA LEU A 74 2.50 9.59 1.43
C LEU A 74 2.92 9.58 2.90
N PHE A 75 2.32 10.44 3.73
CA PHE A 75 2.58 10.46 5.17
C PHE A 75 2.21 9.13 5.84
N ILE A 76 1.05 8.55 5.52
CA ILE A 76 0.62 7.26 6.07
C ILE A 76 1.58 6.14 5.64
N VAL A 77 1.96 6.09 4.36
CA VAL A 77 2.90 5.08 3.84
C VAL A 77 4.25 5.19 4.55
N ILE A 78 4.83 6.39 4.62
CA ILE A 78 6.12 6.63 5.29
C ILE A 78 6.04 6.28 6.78
N LYS A 79 4.96 6.68 7.46
CA LYS A 79 4.76 6.38 8.89
C LYS A 79 4.58 4.88 9.15
N MET A 80 3.82 4.19 8.31
CA MET A 80 3.70 2.73 8.37
C MET A 80 5.08 2.06 8.22
N TRP A 81 5.91 2.60 7.33
CA TRP A 81 7.22 2.01 7.07
C TRP A 81 8.21 2.26 8.22
N LYS A 82 8.25 3.46 8.78
CA LYS A 82 9.09 3.79 9.96
C LYS A 82 8.73 3.01 11.22
N ASN A 83 7.44 2.82 11.52
CA ASN A 83 7.04 2.19 12.78
C ASN A 83 7.26 0.66 12.80
N THR A 84 7.47 0.04 11.63
CA THR A 84 7.62 -1.42 11.54
C THR A 84 9.08 -1.86 11.67
N GLU A 85 10.04 -0.98 11.41
CA GLU A 85 11.48 -1.27 11.57
C GLU A 85 11.79 -1.72 13.01
N HIS A 86 11.20 -1.06 14.01
CA HIS A 86 11.35 -1.41 15.43
C HIS A 86 10.66 -2.72 15.86
N VAL A 87 9.76 -3.28 15.07
CA VAL A 87 9.07 -4.54 15.42
C VAL A 87 9.90 -5.75 14.99
N GLN A 88 10.77 -5.59 13.99
CA GLN A 88 11.58 -6.67 13.44
C GLN A 88 12.80 -7.00 14.31
N ASP A 89 13.39 -6.01 15.00
CA ASP A 89 14.55 -6.18 15.91
C ASP A 89 14.23 -6.90 17.23
N ASN A 90 12.95 -7.02 17.61
CA ASN A 90 12.55 -7.68 18.87
C ASN A 90 12.44 -9.22 18.76
N TYR A 91 12.89 -9.80 17.65
CA TYR A 91 12.86 -11.24 17.39
C TYR A 91 14.27 -11.83 17.14
N ASP A 92 15.34 -11.08 17.49
CA ASP A 92 16.71 -11.59 17.61
C ASP A 92 17.05 -11.96 19.05
#